data_AF-A0A3R5SPJ1-F1
#
_entry.id   AF-A0A3R5SPJ1-F1
#
_cell.length_a   1.000
_cell.length_b   1.000
_cell.length_c   1.000
_cell.angle_alpha   90.00
_cell.angle_beta   90.00
_cell.angle_gamma   90.00
#
_symmetry.space_group_name_H-M   'P 1'
#
loop_
_entity.id
_entity.type
_entity.pdbx_description
1 polymer ?
#
loop_
_entity_poly.entity_id
_entity_poly.type
_entity_poly.pdbx_seq_one_letter_code
_entity_poly.pdbx_strand_id
1 'polypeptide(L)'
;LFQFKVSGNNLTSVCKLVFKVSRNEKNDPQFLRGDILDLLLETVRNTDPVSSSEALIYCVGAIKFMTGNTKIVKELVKKDCIEALANLLIGINKTNRENSKPNDQLGHILVQKARGVVEETIRKARKTVSKI
;
A
#
# COMPACT_ATOMS: atom_id res chain seq x y z
N LEU A 1 -24.88 8.02 -3.53
CA LEU A 1 -23.57 8.05 -2.83
C LEU A 1 -23.50 6.79 -1.97
N PHE A 2 -22.84 5.73 -2.45
CA PHE A 2 -22.65 4.51 -1.67
C PHE A 2 -21.38 4.66 -0.82
N GLN A 3 -21.55 4.97 0.47
CA GLN A 3 -20.46 4.88 1.45
C GLN A 3 -20.30 3.42 1.86
N PHE A 4 -19.35 2.72 1.24
CA PHE A 4 -18.90 1.44 1.77
C PHE A 4 -18.09 1.73 3.02
N LYS A 5 -18.69 1.56 4.20
CA LYS A 5 -17.94 1.55 5.46
C LYS A 5 -17.19 0.22 5.53
N VAL A 6 -15.90 0.27 5.22
CA VAL A 6 -15.05 -0.92 5.10
C VAL A 6 -14.37 -1.17 6.44
N SER A 7 -14.67 -2.31 7.10
CA SER A 7 -13.96 -2.76 8.31
C SER A 7 -13.56 -4.24 8.22
N GLY A 8 -12.39 -4.57 8.78
CA GLY A 8 -11.86 -5.94 8.96
C GLY A 8 -11.80 -6.77 7.67
N ASN A 9 -12.74 -7.70 7.51
CA ASN A 9 -12.79 -8.62 6.37
C ASN A 9 -13.12 -7.94 5.02
N ASN A 10 -13.79 -6.79 5.05
CA ASN A 10 -14.12 -6.05 3.83
C ASN A 10 -12.89 -5.34 3.26
N LEU A 11 -11.98 -4.85 4.12
CA LEU A 11 -10.81 -4.10 3.67
C LEU A 11 -9.84 -4.99 2.90
N THR A 12 -9.50 -6.14 3.49
CA THR A 12 -8.65 -7.13 2.82
C THR A 12 -9.24 -7.57 1.48
N SER A 13 -10.56 -7.78 1.40
CA SER A 13 -11.24 -8.20 0.18
C SER A 13 -11.18 -7.12 -0.92
N VAL A 14 -11.42 -5.86 -0.55
CA VAL A 14 -11.28 -4.71 -1.47
C VAL A 14 -9.83 -4.55 -1.91
N CYS A 15 -8.85 -4.59 -1.00
CA CYS A 15 -7.44 -4.51 -1.35
C CYS A 15 -7.00 -5.66 -2.27
N LYS A 16 -7.49 -6.90 -2.06
CA LYS A 16 -7.27 -8.04 -2.96
C LYS A 16 -7.83 -7.78 -4.37
N LEU A 17 -9.03 -7.20 -4.46
CA LEU A 17 -9.64 -6.85 -5.74
C LEU A 17 -8.80 -5.80 -6.47
N VAL A 18 -8.47 -4.69 -5.82
CA VAL A 18 -7.63 -3.62 -6.39
C VAL A 18 -6.29 -4.19 -6.84
N PHE A 19 -5.63 -5.00 -6.00
CA PHE A 19 -4.38 -5.68 -6.34
C PHE A 19 -4.52 -6.55 -7.59
N LYS A 20 -5.61 -7.31 -7.73
CA LYS A 20 -5.85 -8.14 -8.92
C LYS A 20 -6.03 -7.27 -10.17
N VAL A 21 -6.76 -6.16 -10.06
CA VAL A 21 -7.00 -5.21 -11.17
C VAL A 21 -5.70 -4.51 -11.58
N SER A 22 -4.87 -4.09 -10.62
CA SER A 22 -3.63 -3.34 -10.87
C SER A 22 -2.54 -4.15 -11.56
N ARG A 23 -2.65 -5.49 -11.57
CA ARG A 23 -1.69 -6.37 -12.25
C ARG A 23 -1.72 -6.28 -13.76
N ASN A 24 -2.79 -5.73 -14.33
CA ASN A 24 -2.92 -5.54 -15.77
C ASN A 24 -2.82 -4.05 -16.09
N GLU A 25 -1.72 -3.64 -16.71
CA GLU A 25 -1.42 -2.25 -17.06
C GLU A 25 -2.49 -1.61 -17.98
N LYS A 26 -3.29 -2.42 -18.69
CA LYS A 26 -4.46 -1.92 -19.45
C LYS A 26 -5.51 -1.24 -18.57
N ASN A 27 -5.50 -1.53 -17.26
CA ASN A 27 -6.40 -0.92 -16.29
C ASN A 27 -5.87 0.38 -15.68
N ASP A 28 -4.60 0.75 -15.92
CA ASP A 28 -3.97 1.96 -15.39
C ASP A 28 -4.80 3.24 -15.56
N PRO A 29 -5.46 3.49 -16.71
CA PRO A 29 -6.29 4.69 -16.88
C PRO A 29 -7.46 4.78 -15.90
N GLN A 30 -7.93 3.65 -15.34
CA GLN A 30 -9.01 3.65 -14.35
C GLN A 30 -8.54 4.15 -12.99
N PHE A 31 -7.28 3.90 -12.61
CA PHE A 31 -6.73 4.36 -11.33
C PHE A 31 -6.51 5.88 -11.30
N LEU A 32 -6.42 6.54 -12.46
CA LEU A 32 -6.34 8.01 -12.56
C LEU A 32 -7.71 8.69 -12.51
N ARG A 33 -8.81 7.93 -12.43
CA ARG A 33 -10.18 8.47 -12.37
C ARG A 33 -10.66 8.52 -10.93
N GLY A 34 -11.37 9.60 -10.61
CA GLY A 34 -11.95 9.80 -9.27
C GLY A 34 -10.87 9.88 -8.19
N ASP A 35 -11.17 9.27 -7.05
CA ASP A 35 -10.40 9.33 -5.80
C ASP A 35 -9.68 8.01 -5.46
N ILE A 36 -9.55 7.08 -6.41
CA ILE A 36 -8.99 5.75 -6.14
C ILE A 36 -7.58 5.82 -5.54
N LEU A 37 -6.71 6.69 -6.07
CA LEU A 37 -5.36 6.88 -5.51
C LEU A 37 -5.39 7.49 -4.11
N ASP A 38 -6.32 8.40 -3.84
CA ASP A 38 -6.49 9.01 -2.53
C ASP A 38 -6.95 7.97 -1.50
N LEU A 39 -7.95 7.16 -1.84
CA LEU A 39 -8.47 6.07 -1.01
C LEU A 39 -7.40 5.02 -0.68
N LEU A 40 -6.54 4.69 -1.66
CA LEU A 40 -5.41 3.78 -1.42
C LEU A 40 -4.37 4.37 -0.47
N LEU A 41 -4.08 5.68 -0.60
CA LEU A 41 -3.13 6.35 0.29
C LEU A 41 -3.70 6.56 1.69
N GLU A 42 -4.98 6.88 1.83
CA GLU A 42 -5.68 6.89 3.12
C GLU A 42 -5.64 5.51 3.79
N THR A 43 -5.83 4.45 3.01
CA THR A 43 -5.69 3.08 3.52
C THR A 43 -4.27 2.85 4.05
N VAL A 44 -3.23 3.27 3.32
CA VAL A 44 -1.84 3.17 3.78
C VAL A 44 -1.59 3.97 5.07
N ARG A 45 -2.17 5.17 5.20
CA ARG A 45 -1.96 6.07 6.35
C ARG A 45 -2.69 5.62 7.62
N ASN A 46 -3.90 5.11 7.47
CA ASN A 46 -4.84 4.93 8.59
C ASN A 46 -4.97 3.48 9.05
N THR A 47 -4.44 2.52 8.29
CA THR A 47 -4.56 1.10 8.62
C THR A 47 -3.46 0.68 9.59
N ASP A 48 -3.87 0.09 10.72
CA ASP A 48 -2.93 -0.48 11.68
C ASP A 48 -2.18 -1.69 11.08
N PRO A 49 -0.84 -1.65 11.00
CA PRO A 49 -0.04 -2.72 10.43
C PRO A 49 -0.08 -4.03 11.23
N VAL A 50 -0.48 -4.01 12.49
CA VAL A 50 -0.56 -5.23 13.31
C VAL A 50 -1.85 -5.98 13.03
N SER A 51 -2.99 -5.33 13.18
CA SER A 51 -4.30 -5.95 13.01
C SER A 51 -4.70 -6.21 11.55
N SER A 52 -4.17 -5.43 10.60
CA SER A 52 -4.63 -5.44 9.20
C SER A 52 -3.48 -5.59 8.20
N SER A 53 -2.45 -6.36 8.57
CA SER A 53 -1.24 -6.59 7.76
C SER A 53 -1.53 -7.14 6.35
N GLU A 54 -2.49 -8.06 6.22
CA GLU A 54 -2.85 -8.65 4.92
C GLU A 54 -3.42 -7.60 3.96
N ALA A 55 -4.33 -6.74 4.41
CA ALA A 55 -4.89 -5.66 3.59
C ALA A 55 -3.79 -4.72 3.09
N LEU A 56 -2.86 -4.34 3.97
CA LEU A 56 -1.73 -3.48 3.61
C LEU A 56 -0.80 -4.11 2.58
N ILE A 57 -0.53 -5.41 2.67
CA ILE A 57 0.27 -6.13 1.65
C ILE A 57 -0.36 -5.97 0.26
N TYR A 58 -1.67 -6.21 0.15
CA TYR A 58 -2.37 -6.08 -1.13
C TYR A 58 -2.47 -4.62 -1.58
N CYS A 59 -2.72 -3.67 -0.67
CA CYS A 59 -2.79 -2.25 -0.98
C CYS A 59 -1.46 -1.71 -1.50
N VAL A 60 -0.36 -1.91 -0.77
CA VAL A 60 0.98 -1.49 -1.21
C VAL A 60 1.41 -2.25 -2.46
N GLY A 61 1.08 -3.54 -2.56
CA GLY A 61 1.31 -4.33 -3.76
C GLY A 61 0.60 -3.78 -5.00
N ALA A 62 -0.61 -3.24 -4.83
CA ALA A 62 -1.32 -2.58 -5.92
C ALA A 62 -0.60 -1.31 -6.37
N ILE A 63 -0.20 -0.47 -5.41
CA ILE A 63 0.62 0.75 -5.65
C ILE A 63 1.91 0.38 -6.38
N LYS A 64 2.58 -0.70 -5.98
CA LYS A 64 3.79 -1.21 -6.65
C LYS A 64 3.56 -1.47 -8.14
N PHE A 65 2.48 -2.17 -8.51
CA PHE A 65 2.21 -2.47 -9.91
C PHE A 65 1.97 -1.19 -10.73
N MET A 66 1.26 -0.23 -10.17
CA MET A 66 0.98 1.05 -10.84
C MET A 66 2.22 1.92 -11.03
N THR A 67 3.31 1.68 -10.27
CA THR A 67 4.55 2.48 -10.42
C THR A 67 5.27 2.28 -11.76
N GLY A 68 4.85 1.32 -12.58
CA GLY A 68 5.27 1.19 -13.97
C GLY A 68 4.76 2.32 -14.87
N ASN A 69 3.70 3.02 -14.46
CA ASN A 69 3.09 4.10 -15.21
C ASN A 69 3.54 5.47 -14.70
N THR A 70 4.23 6.24 -15.53
CA THR A 70 4.78 7.54 -15.15
C THR A 70 3.71 8.57 -14.79
N LYS A 71 2.51 8.50 -15.39
CA LYS A 71 1.40 9.40 -15.04
C LYS A 71 0.87 9.09 -13.63
N ILE A 72 0.69 7.81 -13.30
CA ILE A 72 0.26 7.41 -11.95
C ILE A 72 1.34 7.78 -10.92
N VAL A 73 2.62 7.56 -11.23
CA VAL A 73 3.71 7.95 -10.32
C VAL A 73 3.70 9.46 -10.04
N LYS A 74 3.52 10.30 -11.07
CA LYS A 74 3.40 11.75 -10.87
C LYS A 74 2.27 12.11 -9.92
N GLU A 75 1.09 11.51 -10.09
CA GLU A 75 -0.05 11.75 -9.19
C GLU A 75 0.18 11.21 -7.78
N LEU A 76 0.77 10.02 -7.62
CA LEU A 76 1.13 9.48 -6.32
C LEU A 76 2.13 10.37 -5.57
N VAL A 77 3.11 10.94 -6.27
CA VAL A 77 4.10 11.85 -5.67
C VAL A 77 3.45 13.15 -5.21
N LYS A 78 2.55 13.74 -6.02
CA LYS A 78 1.78 14.93 -5.62
C LYS A 78 0.89 14.70 -4.39
N LYS A 79 0.55 13.44 -4.11
CA LYS A 79 -0.29 13.02 -2.98
C LYS A 79 0.53 12.49 -1.81
N ASP A 80 1.83 12.77 -1.74
CA ASP A 80 2.74 12.36 -0.65
C ASP A 80 2.80 10.85 -0.42
N CYS A 81 2.70 10.05 -1.50
CA CYS A 81 2.79 8.59 -1.42
C CYS A 81 4.09 8.10 -0.76
N ILE A 82 5.22 8.77 -1.04
CA ILE A 82 6.51 8.39 -0.47
C ILE A 82 6.50 8.57 1.06
N GLU A 83 5.95 9.68 1.55
CA GLU A 83 5.84 9.94 2.98
C GLU A 83 4.90 8.95 3.66
N ALA A 84 3.73 8.69 3.06
CA ALA A 84 2.78 7.71 3.57
C ALA A 84 3.41 6.32 3.72
N LEU A 85 4.14 5.87 2.69
CA LEU A 85 4.86 4.59 2.71
C LEU A 85 6.02 4.57 3.73
N ALA A 86 6.74 5.68 3.88
CA ALA A 86 7.82 5.79 4.87
C ALA A 86 7.27 5.74 6.31
N ASN A 87 6.18 6.43 6.59
CA ASN A 87 5.52 6.42 7.90
C ASN A 87 4.98 5.02 8.23
N LEU A 88 4.39 4.32 7.24
CA LEU A 88 3.99 2.93 7.41
C LEU A 88 5.19 2.03 7.78
N LEU A 89 6.33 2.20 7.09
CA LEU A 89 7.56 1.44 7.39
C LEU A 89 8.10 1.72 8.80
N ILE A 90 8.07 2.98 9.24
CA ILE A 90 8.45 3.36 10.61
C ILE A 90 7.53 2.68 11.62
N GLY A 91 6.22 2.68 11.39
CA GLY A 91 5.23 2.00 12.24
C GLY A 91 5.50 0.50 12.34
N ILE A 92 5.69 -0.16 11.20
CA ILE A 92 6.07 -1.58 11.11
C ILE A 92 7.33 -1.89 11.93
N ASN A 93 8.38 -1.06 11.78
CA ASN A 93 9.64 -1.26 12.48
C ASN A 93 9.52 -1.07 13.99
N LYS A 94 8.68 -0.13 14.45
CA LYS A 94 8.40 0.10 15.87
C LYS A 94 7.74 -1.13 16.50
N THR A 95 6.67 -1.65 15.90
CA THR A 95 5.99 -2.86 16.36
C THR A 95 6.94 -4.05 16.47
N ASN A 96 7.80 -4.25 15.47
CA ASN A 96 8.76 -5.36 15.48
C ASN A 96 9.80 -5.28 16.59
N ARG A 97 10.16 -4.07 17.06
CA ARG A 97 11.10 -3.89 18.18
C ARG A 97 10.43 -4.12 19.53
N GLU A 98 9.15 -3.78 19.66
CA GLU A 98 8.39 -3.85 20.92
C GLU A 98 7.85 -5.27 21.21
N ASN A 99 7.58 -6.07 20.18
CA ASN A 99 7.09 -7.45 20.33
C ASN A 99 8.24 -8.47 20.42
N SER A 100 8.78 -8.68 21.63
CA SER A 100 9.74 -9.77 21.92
C SER A 100 9.10 -11.13 22.26
N LYS A 101 7.77 -11.29 22.09
CA LYS A 101 7.05 -12.54 22.37
C LYS A 101 6.57 -13.22 21.07
N PRO A 102 6.90 -14.50 20.84
CA PRO A 102 6.79 -15.18 19.54
C PRO A 102 5.37 -15.67 19.16
N ASN A 103 4.29 -15.11 19.70
CA ASN A 103 2.94 -15.65 19.47
C ASN A 103 2.22 -15.15 18.20
N ASP A 104 2.76 -14.14 17.50
CA ASP A 104 2.17 -13.62 16.25
C ASP A 104 3.09 -13.84 15.04
N GLN A 105 3.74 -15.01 14.94
CA GLN A 105 4.76 -15.27 13.91
C GLN A 105 4.25 -15.05 12.48
N LEU A 106 2.98 -15.32 12.20
CA LEU A 106 2.33 -14.99 10.93
C LEU A 106 2.15 -13.47 10.73
N GLY A 107 1.71 -12.76 11.77
CA GLY A 107 1.61 -11.29 11.76
C GLY A 107 2.97 -10.64 11.52
N HIS A 108 4.01 -11.11 12.22
CA HIS A 108 5.39 -10.68 12.02
C HIS A 108 5.92 -10.99 10.62
N ILE A 109 5.71 -12.21 10.08
CA ILE A 109 6.15 -12.54 8.71
C ILE A 109 5.44 -11.68 7.67
N LEU A 110 4.13 -11.43 7.84
CA LEU A 110 3.35 -10.59 6.95
C LEU A 110 3.82 -9.13 7.03
N VAL A 111 4.07 -8.61 8.22
CA VAL A 111 4.63 -7.27 8.46
C VAL A 111 6.04 -7.14 7.84
N GLN A 112 6.90 -8.16 7.97
CA GLN A 112 8.22 -8.17 7.32
C GLN A 112 8.12 -8.22 5.79
N LYS A 113 7.17 -8.98 5.24
CA LYS A 113 6.90 -8.99 3.80
C LYS A 113 6.31 -7.67 3.32
N ALA A 114 5.41 -7.05 4.08
CA ALA A 114 4.86 -5.73 3.81
C ALA A 114 5.99 -4.70 3.73
N ARG A 115 6.95 -4.75 4.67
CA ARG A 115 8.17 -3.94 4.60
C ARG A 115 8.93 -4.11 3.28
N GLY A 116 9.21 -5.33 2.84
CA GLY A 116 9.90 -5.57 1.57
C GLY A 116 9.14 -5.01 0.36
N VAL A 117 7.81 -5.14 0.36
CA VAL A 117 6.96 -4.57 -0.69
C VAL A 117 6.98 -3.04 -0.64
N VAL A 118 6.92 -2.43 0.56
CA VAL A 118 7.00 -0.97 0.76
C VAL A 118 8.35 -0.43 0.30
N GLU A 119 9.46 -1.04 0.73
CA GLU A 119 10.82 -0.64 0.34
C GLU A 119 11.03 -0.74 -1.18
N GLU A 120 10.57 -1.83 -1.81
CA GLU A 120 10.64 -1.97 -3.26
C GLU A 120 9.78 -0.93 -3.98
N THR A 121 8.61 -0.60 -3.44
CA THR A 121 7.70 0.41 -3.99
C THR A 121 8.30 1.80 -3.90
N ILE A 122 8.85 2.19 -2.73
CA ILE A 122 9.57 3.45 -2.54
C ILE A 122 10.76 3.53 -3.50
N ARG A 123 11.55 2.46 -3.61
CA ARG A 123 12.70 2.40 -4.53
C ARG A 123 12.28 2.58 -5.99
N LYS A 124 11.20 1.91 -6.42
CA LYS A 124 10.66 2.07 -7.78
C LYS A 124 10.13 3.47 -8.02
N ALA A 125 9.32 4.02 -7.10
CA ALA A 125 8.80 5.38 -7.20
C ALA A 125 9.94 6.40 -7.33
N ARG A 126 10.96 6.34 -6.47
CA ARG A 126 12.15 7.22 -6.54
C ARG A 126 12.89 7.08 -7.87
N LYS A 127 13.09 5.85 -8.36
CA LYS A 127 13.76 5.61 -9.65
C LYS A 127 12.95 6.16 -10.83
N THR A 128 11.63 6.07 -10.79
CA THR A 128 10.77 6.63 -11.83
C THR A 128 10.77 8.16 -11.79
N VAL A 129 10.74 8.77 -10.60
CA VAL A 129 10.87 10.23 -10.44
C VAL A 129 12.20 10.73 -10.98
N SER A 130 13.32 10.05 -10.69
CA SER A 130 14.65 10.45 -11.19
C SER A 130 14.81 10.36 -12.72
N LYS A 131 13.87 9.75 -13.45
CA LYS A 131 13.90 9.59 -14.91
C LYS A 131 12.93 10.55 -15.63
N ILE A 132 12.18 11.34 -14.87
CA ILE A 132 11.22 12.34 -15.35
C ILE A 132 11.86 13.70 -15.17
#